data_AF-A0A661IH61-F1
#
_entry.id   AF-A0A661IH61-F1
#
_cell.length_a   1.000
_cell.length_b   1.000
_cell.length_c   1.000
_cell.angle_alpha   90.00
_cell.angle_beta   90.00
_cell.angle_gamma   90.00
#
_symmetry.space_group_name_H-M   'P 1'
#
loop_
_entity.id
_entity.type
_entity.pdbx_description
1 polymer ?
#
loop_
_entity_poly.entity_id
_entity_poly.type
_entity_poly.pdbx_seq_one_letter_code
_entity_poly.pdbx_strand_id
1 'polypeptide(L)'
;MRGHPHLRWEDIDEGQKGGRGRGDRGGGEAGGLSAGGTGQGMRFIADRSLGKLSRWLRILGYDTLYWRGDEKELVELAVKEDRVLLTRIVHLMEEKGFKGLLIREDNPFRQLKEVIRAFRLPIKEEALFSRCLECNLPLEKVRAEEVEGEVPEFVLLQHREFSRCPRCQKVFWPGTHYERMRGLIEEVKREIEGDGRETEGKGPSGPTG
;
A
#
# COMPACT_ATOMS: atom_id res chain seq x y z
N MET A 1 -34.46 -1.84 -1.95
CA MET A 1 -33.61 -0.69 -2.32
C MET A 1 -32.80 -0.28 -1.10
N ARG A 2 -31.51 -0.63 -1.05
CA ARG A 2 -30.56 -0.11 -0.06
C ARG A 2 -29.33 0.32 -0.83
N GLY A 3 -29.16 1.63 -0.96
CA GLY A 3 -28.01 2.23 -1.62
C GLY A 3 -26.73 1.76 -0.93
N HIS A 4 -25.82 1.20 -1.71
CA HIS A 4 -24.45 1.03 -1.25
C HIS A 4 -23.87 2.42 -0.97
N PRO A 5 -23.25 2.66 0.20
CA PRO A 5 -22.56 3.91 0.43
C PRO A 5 -21.40 3.98 -0.56
N HIS A 6 -21.46 4.94 -1.48
CA HIS A 6 -20.31 5.32 -2.26
C HIS A 6 -19.20 5.67 -1.27
N LEU A 7 -18.17 4.83 -1.15
CA LEU A 7 -16.90 5.26 -0.58
C LEU A 7 -16.43 6.41 -1.45
N ARG A 8 -16.57 7.64 -0.96
CA ARG A 8 -16.07 8.84 -1.64
C ARG A 8 -14.57 8.85 -1.45
N TRP A 9 -13.87 9.00 -2.56
CA TRP A 9 -12.41 9.01 -2.60
C TRP A 9 -11.78 10.19 -1.87
N GLU A 10 -12.55 11.25 -1.61
CA GLU A 10 -12.16 12.43 -0.84
C GLU A 10 -11.70 12.07 0.59
N ASP A 11 -12.20 10.96 1.14
CA ASP A 11 -11.82 10.49 2.47
C ASP A 11 -10.38 9.95 2.55
N ILE A 12 -9.71 9.70 1.42
CA ILE A 12 -8.29 9.25 1.39
C ILE A 12 -7.31 10.44 1.49
N ASP A 13 -7.77 11.65 1.17
CA ASP A 13 -6.94 12.84 0.90
C ASP A 13 -6.84 13.84 2.10
N GLU A 14 -7.65 13.67 3.14
CA GLU A 14 -7.60 14.57 4.30
C GLU A 14 -6.43 14.26 5.23
N GLY A 15 -5.27 14.81 4.90
CA GLY A 15 -4.07 14.71 5.73
C GLY A 15 -3.01 15.76 5.42
N GLN A 16 -3.40 16.92 4.87
CA GLN A 16 -2.50 18.06 4.65
C GLN A 16 -2.92 19.24 5.51
N LYS A 17 -2.69 19.14 6.83
CA LYS A 17 -2.54 20.30 7.72
C LYS A 17 -1.41 20.03 8.71
N GLY A 18 -0.43 20.92 8.68
CA GLY A 18 0.83 20.79 9.38
C GLY A 18 0.72 20.74 10.91
N GLY A 19 1.66 20.03 11.52
CA GLY A 19 1.96 20.08 12.95
C GLY A 19 3.47 20.01 13.13
N ARG A 20 4.05 21.06 13.71
CA ARG A 20 5.48 21.15 14.06
C ARG A 20 5.84 20.07 15.08
N GLY A 21 7.08 19.60 15.00
CA GLY A 21 7.58 18.46 15.76
C GLY A 21 7.68 18.65 17.27
N ARG A 22 7.93 17.51 17.92
CA ARG A 22 8.85 17.38 19.07
C ARG A 22 9.47 16.00 18.97
N GLY A 23 10.79 15.94 18.95
CA GLY A 23 11.51 14.69 19.04
C GLY A 23 11.43 14.11 20.44
N ASP A 24 11.57 12.80 20.53
CA ASP A 24 12.42 12.22 21.55
C ASP A 24 13.11 10.97 21.01
N ARG A 25 14.36 10.81 21.44
CA ARG A 25 15.29 9.74 21.05
C ARG A 25 14.96 8.49 21.87
N GLY A 26 14.87 7.35 21.19
CA GLY A 26 14.84 6.04 21.83
C GLY A 26 15.32 4.98 20.85
N GLY A 27 16.63 4.70 20.88
CA GLY A 27 17.24 3.63 20.09
C GLY A 27 16.76 2.26 20.56
N GLY A 28 16.23 1.47 19.63
CA GLY A 28 15.93 0.06 19.79
C GLY A 28 16.39 -0.66 18.53
N GLU A 29 17.35 -1.55 18.71
CA GLU A 29 18.17 -2.19 17.69
C GLU A 29 17.32 -2.97 16.68
N ALA A 30 17.51 -2.65 15.39
CA ALA A 30 16.94 -3.41 14.28
C ALA A 30 17.65 -4.76 14.18
N GLY A 31 16.96 -5.83 14.57
CA GLY A 31 17.36 -7.20 14.30
C GLY A 31 17.52 -7.41 12.79
N GLY A 32 18.73 -7.78 12.37
CA GLY A 32 19.17 -7.84 10.99
C GLY A 32 18.33 -8.74 10.09
N LEU A 33 17.88 -8.16 8.98
CA LEU A 33 17.36 -8.86 7.81
C LEU A 33 18.55 -9.21 6.91
N SER A 34 18.81 -10.50 6.75
CA SER A 34 19.74 -11.05 5.76
C SER A 34 19.28 -10.68 4.34
N ALA A 35 20.26 -10.31 3.52
CA ALA A 35 20.08 -9.88 2.15
C ALA A 35 19.68 -11.04 1.23
N GLY A 36 18.71 -10.79 0.33
CA GLY A 36 18.46 -11.63 -0.85
C GLY A 36 17.02 -12.10 -1.00
N GLY A 37 16.10 -11.18 -1.28
CA GLY A 37 14.73 -11.53 -1.69
C GLY A 37 14.14 -10.40 -2.52
N THR A 38 14.13 -10.55 -3.83
CA THR A 38 13.39 -9.67 -4.74
C THR A 38 11.91 -9.69 -4.32
N GLY A 39 11.32 -8.53 -3.99
CA GLY A 39 9.95 -8.39 -3.46
C GLY A 39 8.78 -8.85 -4.36
N GLN A 40 9.07 -9.69 -5.35
CA GLN A 40 8.11 -10.29 -6.27
C GLN A 40 7.50 -11.52 -5.58
N GLY A 41 6.29 -11.38 -5.04
CA GLY A 41 5.58 -12.45 -4.33
C GLY A 41 5.29 -12.17 -2.86
N MET A 42 5.72 -11.03 -2.32
CA MET A 42 5.30 -10.64 -0.97
C MET A 42 3.81 -10.37 -0.93
N ARG A 43 3.14 -11.03 0.01
CA ARG A 43 1.73 -10.86 0.32
C ARG A 43 1.60 -10.23 1.69
N PHE A 44 0.63 -9.36 1.85
CA PHE A 44 0.38 -8.63 3.08
C PHE A 44 -0.99 -8.98 3.64
N ILE A 45 -1.13 -8.79 4.93
CA ILE A 45 -2.41 -8.70 5.62
C ILE A 45 -2.34 -7.51 6.57
N ALA A 46 -3.28 -6.60 6.45
CA ALA A 46 -3.32 -5.36 7.21
C ALA A 46 -4.47 -5.41 8.22
N ASP A 47 -4.21 -5.00 9.47
CA ASP A 47 -5.25 -4.89 10.49
C ASP A 47 -6.30 -3.81 10.15
N ARG A 48 -7.35 -3.74 10.97
CA ARG A 48 -8.51 -2.87 10.76
C ARG A 48 -8.17 -1.38 10.68
N SER A 49 -7.07 -0.93 11.29
CA SER A 49 -6.63 0.47 11.33
C SER A 49 -5.92 0.91 10.03
N LEU A 50 -5.48 -0.05 9.22
CA LEU A 50 -4.63 0.17 8.05
C LEU A 50 -5.40 0.04 6.72
N GLY A 51 -6.68 0.39 6.73
CA GLY A 51 -7.55 0.28 5.56
C GLY A 51 -7.05 1.07 4.34
N LYS A 52 -6.60 2.33 4.53
CA LYS A 52 -6.05 3.16 3.44
C LYS A 52 -4.72 2.60 2.92
N LEU A 53 -3.84 2.16 3.81
CA LEU A 53 -2.59 1.50 3.44
C LEU A 53 -2.84 0.25 2.59
N SER A 54 -3.83 -0.57 2.97
CA SER A 54 -4.18 -1.78 2.22
C SER A 54 -4.58 -1.47 0.78
N ARG A 55 -5.31 -0.37 0.55
CA ARG A 55 -5.69 0.09 -0.80
C ARG A 55 -4.48 0.56 -1.58
N TRP A 56 -3.59 1.33 -0.96
CA TRP A 56 -2.36 1.78 -1.62
C TRP A 56 -1.45 0.63 -2.04
N LEU A 57 -1.28 -0.40 -1.19
CA LEU A 57 -0.53 -1.59 -1.58
C LEU A 57 -1.17 -2.33 -2.75
N ARG A 58 -2.52 -2.42 -2.79
CA ARG A 58 -3.25 -3.00 -3.94
C ARG A 58 -3.11 -2.16 -5.22
N ILE A 59 -3.08 -0.83 -5.10
CA ILE A 59 -2.80 0.09 -6.20
C ILE A 59 -1.39 -0.18 -6.77
N LEU A 60 -0.41 -0.45 -5.91
CA LEU A 60 0.93 -0.84 -6.32
C LEU A 60 1.02 -2.30 -6.86
N GLY A 61 -0.09 -3.03 -6.88
CA GLY A 61 -0.17 -4.40 -7.39
C GLY A 61 0.12 -5.51 -6.37
N TYR A 62 0.33 -5.17 -5.10
CA TYR A 62 0.60 -6.15 -4.06
C TYR A 62 -0.69 -6.82 -3.55
N ASP A 63 -0.60 -8.13 -3.32
CA ASP A 63 -1.66 -8.93 -2.71
C ASP A 63 -1.77 -8.56 -1.23
N THR A 64 -2.77 -7.75 -0.88
CA THR A 64 -2.93 -7.24 0.48
C THR A 64 -4.34 -7.50 0.99
N LEU A 65 -4.48 -8.42 1.95
CA LEU A 65 -5.72 -8.59 2.68
C LEU A 65 -5.93 -7.44 3.65
N TYR A 66 -7.18 -7.06 3.86
CA TYR A 66 -7.59 -6.10 4.86
C TYR A 66 -8.53 -6.79 5.83
N TRP A 67 -8.08 -6.97 7.07
CA TRP A 67 -8.76 -7.76 8.06
C TRP A 67 -9.53 -6.88 9.04
N ARG A 68 -10.80 -7.21 9.26
CA ARG A 68 -11.69 -6.50 10.20
C ARG A 68 -12.18 -7.38 11.36
N GLY A 69 -11.73 -8.65 11.40
CA GLY A 69 -12.12 -9.63 12.41
C GLY A 69 -11.23 -9.58 13.64
N ASP A 70 -11.16 -10.71 14.34
CA ASP A 70 -10.39 -10.90 15.56
C ASP A 70 -8.86 -10.89 15.33
N GLU A 71 -8.10 -10.48 16.34
CA GLU A 71 -6.64 -10.40 16.29
C GLU A 71 -5.97 -11.78 16.21
N LYS A 72 -6.53 -12.79 16.88
CA LYS A 72 -6.00 -14.15 16.82
C LYS A 72 -6.18 -14.73 15.42
N GLU A 73 -7.36 -14.57 14.84
CA GLU A 73 -7.65 -15.01 13.46
C GLU A 73 -6.78 -14.26 12.43
N LEU A 74 -6.47 -12.98 12.68
CA LEU A 74 -5.54 -12.19 11.86
C LEU A 74 -4.15 -12.83 11.81
N VAL A 75 -3.58 -13.15 12.98
CA VAL A 75 -2.25 -13.77 13.09
C VAL A 75 -2.26 -15.19 12.51
N GLU A 76 -3.28 -15.99 12.83
CA GLU A 76 -3.46 -17.35 12.28
C GLU A 76 -3.51 -17.32 10.75
N LEU A 77 -4.25 -16.37 10.16
CA LEU A 77 -4.34 -16.22 8.71
C LEU A 77 -3.02 -15.74 8.10
N ALA A 78 -2.32 -14.82 8.78
CA ALA A 78 -1.01 -14.35 8.36
C ALA A 78 -0.01 -15.51 8.25
N VAL A 79 0.04 -16.38 9.26
CA VAL A 79 0.91 -17.57 9.27
C VAL A 79 0.46 -18.57 8.21
N LYS A 80 -0.83 -18.93 8.19
CA LYS A 80 -1.38 -19.94 7.28
C LYS A 80 -1.17 -19.60 5.81
N GLU A 81 -1.28 -18.33 5.45
CA GLU A 81 -1.11 -17.87 4.07
C GLU A 81 0.27 -17.26 3.78
N ASP A 82 1.26 -17.41 4.67
CA ASP A 82 2.60 -16.80 4.56
C ASP A 82 2.52 -15.31 4.12
N ARG A 83 1.76 -14.53 4.87
CA ARG A 83 1.59 -13.09 4.67
C ARG A 83 2.34 -12.31 5.73
N VAL A 84 2.90 -11.18 5.30
CA VAL A 84 3.46 -10.19 6.21
C VAL A 84 2.30 -9.46 6.89
N LEU A 85 2.25 -9.55 8.23
CA LEU A 85 1.30 -8.79 9.03
C LEU A 85 1.73 -7.33 9.13
N LEU A 86 0.90 -6.42 8.64
CA LEU A 86 1.03 -4.99 8.87
C LEU A 86 0.05 -4.62 9.98
N THR A 87 0.57 -4.10 11.08
CA THR A 87 -0.27 -3.73 12.23
C THR A 87 0.23 -2.49 12.94
N ARG A 88 -0.65 -1.78 13.63
CA ARG A 88 -0.29 -0.71 14.58
C ARG A 88 -0.36 -1.19 16.03
N ILE A 89 -0.69 -2.45 16.25
CA ILE A 89 -0.95 -3.03 17.56
C ILE A 89 0.37 -3.63 18.09
N VAL A 90 0.89 -3.04 19.16
CA VAL A 90 2.23 -3.38 19.68
C VAL A 90 2.29 -4.79 20.24
N HIS A 91 1.28 -5.24 20.99
CA HIS A 91 1.31 -6.55 21.65
C HIS A 91 1.32 -7.72 20.66
N LEU A 92 0.74 -7.56 19.47
CA LEU A 92 0.82 -8.59 18.43
C LEU A 92 2.27 -8.87 18.02
N MET A 93 3.14 -7.86 18.08
CA MET A 93 4.55 -7.98 17.68
C MET A 93 5.44 -8.61 18.77
N GLU A 94 4.90 -8.85 19.97
CA GLU A 94 5.59 -9.58 21.04
C GLU A 94 5.58 -11.10 20.78
N GLU A 95 4.57 -11.57 20.05
CA GLU A 95 4.45 -12.97 19.64
C GLU A 95 5.50 -13.33 18.57
N LYS A 96 6.11 -14.51 18.70
CA LYS A 96 7.08 -15.03 17.74
C LYS A 96 6.40 -16.04 16.81
N GLY A 97 6.79 -16.06 15.54
CA GLY A 97 6.37 -17.11 14.59
C GLY A 97 5.71 -16.61 13.30
N PHE A 98 5.58 -15.30 13.12
CA PHE A 98 5.11 -14.71 11.86
C PHE A 98 6.02 -13.58 11.38
N LYS A 99 5.90 -13.21 10.11
CA LYS A 99 6.59 -12.04 9.53
C LYS A 99 5.68 -10.84 9.75
N GLY A 100 6.16 -9.78 10.38
CA GLY A 100 5.33 -8.60 10.65
C GLY A 100 6.10 -7.29 10.60
N LEU A 101 5.37 -6.19 10.42
CA LEU A 101 5.86 -4.83 10.54
C LEU A 101 4.88 -4.01 11.38
N LEU A 102 5.40 -3.45 12.48
CA LEU A 102 4.69 -2.45 13.27
C LEU A 102 4.74 -1.12 12.53
N ILE A 103 3.59 -0.64 12.08
CA ILE A 103 3.41 0.65 11.41
C ILE A 103 3.33 1.75 12.46
N ARG A 104 4.28 2.68 12.44
CA ARG A 104 4.34 3.77 13.42
C ARG A 104 3.60 5.01 12.98
N GLU A 105 3.49 5.22 11.67
CA GLU A 105 2.88 6.42 11.08
C GLU A 105 1.35 6.43 11.16
N ASP A 106 0.77 7.62 11.34
CA ASP A 106 -0.68 7.85 11.24
C ASP A 106 -1.12 8.16 9.81
N ASN A 107 -0.25 8.84 9.05
CA ASN A 107 -0.57 9.29 7.71
C ASN A 107 -0.43 8.13 6.69
N PRO A 108 -1.47 7.80 5.88
CA PRO A 108 -1.44 6.67 4.96
C PRO A 108 -0.29 6.67 3.95
N PHE A 109 0.14 7.83 3.47
CA PHE A 109 1.27 7.94 2.54
C PHE A 109 2.59 7.67 3.25
N ARG A 110 2.74 8.14 4.49
CA ARG A 110 3.91 7.81 5.30
C ARG A 110 3.94 6.34 5.70
N GLN A 111 2.80 5.76 6.04
CA GLN A 111 2.65 4.31 6.25
C GLN A 111 3.09 3.52 5.01
N LEU A 112 2.67 3.95 3.81
CA LEU A 112 3.06 3.30 2.56
C LEU A 112 4.59 3.35 2.36
N LYS A 113 5.20 4.52 2.59
CA LYS A 113 6.66 4.69 2.53
C LYS A 113 7.38 3.81 3.55
N GLU A 114 6.86 3.70 4.77
CA GLU A 114 7.39 2.85 5.82
C GLU A 114 7.46 1.38 5.35
N VAL A 115 6.38 0.87 4.76
CA VAL A 115 6.33 -0.50 4.20
C VAL A 115 7.30 -0.66 3.02
N ILE A 116 7.30 0.28 2.06
CA ILE A 116 8.17 0.17 0.88
C ILE A 116 9.64 0.16 1.30
N ARG A 117 10.04 1.01 2.26
CA ARG A 117 11.42 1.07 2.76
C ARG A 117 11.80 -0.19 3.52
N ALA A 118 10.95 -0.62 4.45
CA ALA A 118 11.21 -1.81 5.28
C ALA A 118 11.45 -3.07 4.45
N PHE A 119 10.68 -3.25 3.36
CA PHE A 119 10.76 -4.45 2.52
C PHE A 119 11.44 -4.21 1.16
N ARG A 120 11.94 -3.00 0.89
CA ARG A 120 12.51 -2.58 -0.41
C ARG A 120 11.59 -2.95 -1.58
N LEU A 121 10.30 -2.64 -1.45
CA LEU A 121 9.29 -3.06 -2.41
C LEU A 121 9.50 -2.36 -3.76
N PRO A 122 9.70 -3.11 -4.86
CA PRO A 122 9.79 -2.50 -6.18
C PRO A 122 8.42 -1.94 -6.58
N ILE A 123 8.38 -0.68 -7.03
CA ILE A 123 7.18 -0.12 -7.67
C ILE A 123 7.28 -0.40 -9.16
N LYS A 124 6.52 -1.40 -9.63
CA LYS A 124 6.53 -1.86 -11.03
C LYS A 124 5.37 -1.27 -11.79
N GLU A 125 5.66 -0.65 -12.92
CA GLU A 125 4.69 0.06 -13.74
C GLU A 125 3.60 -0.87 -14.27
N GLU A 126 4.00 -2.08 -14.67
CA GLU A 126 3.14 -3.14 -15.19
C GLU A 126 2.21 -3.76 -14.12
N ALA A 127 2.53 -3.59 -12.84
CA ALA A 127 1.74 -4.11 -11.72
C ALA A 127 0.74 -3.08 -11.19
N LEU A 128 0.89 -1.79 -11.52
CA LEU A 128 0.01 -0.74 -11.03
C LEU A 128 -1.42 -0.98 -11.47
N PHE A 129 -2.37 -0.74 -10.55
CA PHE A 129 -3.80 -0.86 -10.79
C PHE A 129 -4.25 -2.25 -11.31
N SER A 130 -3.44 -3.30 -11.08
CA SER A 130 -3.72 -4.67 -11.55
C SER A 130 -4.65 -5.47 -10.64
N ARG A 131 -4.98 -4.96 -9.44
CA ARG A 131 -5.83 -5.65 -8.45
C ARG A 131 -7.04 -4.82 -8.06
N CYS A 132 -8.13 -5.52 -7.78
CA CYS A 132 -9.34 -4.92 -7.25
C CYS A 132 -9.07 -4.30 -5.87
N LEU A 133 -9.37 -3.02 -5.73
CA LEU A 133 -9.14 -2.28 -4.49
C LEU A 133 -10.07 -2.69 -3.34
N GLU A 134 -11.15 -3.41 -3.65
CA GLU A 134 -12.07 -3.98 -2.64
C GLU A 134 -11.75 -5.46 -2.39
N CYS A 135 -11.72 -6.27 -3.44
CA CYS A 135 -11.62 -7.73 -3.35
C CYS A 135 -10.18 -8.27 -3.30
N ASN A 136 -9.18 -7.47 -3.63
CA ASN A 136 -7.78 -7.88 -3.74
C ASN A 136 -7.52 -8.98 -4.81
N LEU A 137 -8.45 -9.23 -5.73
CA LEU A 137 -8.25 -10.16 -6.85
C LEU A 137 -7.61 -9.44 -8.04
N PRO A 138 -6.81 -10.14 -8.86
CA PRO A 138 -6.38 -9.62 -10.16
C PRO A 138 -7.58 -9.16 -10.99
N LEU A 139 -7.43 -8.02 -11.67
CA LEU A 139 -8.44 -7.51 -12.58
C LEU A 139 -8.27 -8.12 -13.97
N GLU A 140 -9.39 -8.35 -14.63
CA GLU A 140 -9.45 -8.87 -15.99
C GLU A 140 -9.68 -7.73 -16.96
N LYS A 141 -8.91 -7.69 -18.05
CA LYS A 141 -9.15 -6.71 -19.12
C LYS A 141 -10.47 -7.04 -19.82
N VAL A 142 -11.31 -6.03 -20.01
CA VAL A 142 -12.58 -6.13 -20.71
C VAL A 142 -12.69 -5.02 -21.74
N ARG A 143 -13.43 -5.27 -22.81
CA ARG A 143 -13.68 -4.28 -23.86
C ARG A 143 -14.80 -3.32 -23.47
N ALA A 144 -14.85 -2.17 -24.14
CA ALA A 144 -15.89 -1.15 -23.92
C ALA A 144 -17.32 -1.71 -24.12
N GLU A 145 -17.51 -2.60 -25.10
CA GLU A 145 -18.83 -3.17 -25.40
C GLU A 145 -19.30 -4.14 -24.29
N GLU A 146 -18.37 -4.71 -23.52
CA GLU A 146 -18.69 -5.63 -22.43
C GLU A 146 -19.11 -4.91 -21.15
N VAL A 147 -18.84 -3.60 -21.05
CA VAL A 147 -19.14 -2.75 -19.89
C VAL A 147 -20.18 -1.67 -20.21
N GLU A 148 -20.79 -1.75 -21.38
CA GLU A 148 -21.88 -0.85 -21.78
C GLU A 148 -23.06 -0.98 -20.82
N GLY A 149 -23.58 0.15 -20.34
CA GLY A 149 -24.63 0.18 -19.32
C GLY A 149 -24.16 -0.02 -17.87
N GLU A 150 -22.90 -0.42 -17.64
CA GLU A 150 -22.30 -0.50 -16.30
C GLU A 150 -21.49 0.75 -15.92
N VAL A 151 -21.00 1.48 -16.92
CA VAL A 151 -20.31 2.76 -16.75
C VAL A 151 -21.10 3.89 -17.45
N PRO A 152 -20.98 5.14 -16.99
CA PRO A 152 -21.62 6.27 -17.68
C PRO A 152 -21.19 6.37 -19.14
N GLU A 153 -22.12 6.72 -20.03
CA GLU A 153 -21.89 6.75 -21.49
C GLU A 153 -20.69 7.63 -21.89
N PHE A 154 -20.50 8.78 -21.24
CA PHE A 154 -19.36 9.65 -21.51
C PHE A 154 -18.00 8.97 -21.27
N VAL A 155 -17.93 7.98 -20.37
CA VAL A 155 -16.71 7.20 -20.11
C VAL A 155 -16.41 6.29 -21.30
N LEU A 156 -17.43 5.68 -21.91
CA LEU A 156 -17.29 4.83 -23.11
C LEU A 156 -16.83 5.64 -24.33
N LEU A 157 -17.19 6.92 -24.39
CA LEU A 157 -16.74 7.84 -25.44
C LEU A 157 -15.27 8.24 -25.27
N GLN A 158 -14.79 8.34 -24.03
CA GLN A 158 -13.45 8.86 -23.69
C GLN A 158 -12.40 7.76 -23.51
N HIS A 159 -12.81 6.54 -23.16
CA HIS A 159 -11.90 5.47 -22.79
C HIS A 159 -12.20 4.18 -23.57
N ARG A 160 -11.14 3.47 -23.94
CA ARG A 160 -11.22 2.17 -24.63
C ARG A 160 -10.74 1.00 -23.78
N GLU A 161 -10.02 1.29 -22.70
CA GLU A 161 -9.44 0.29 -21.81
C GLU A 161 -10.22 0.23 -20.51
N PHE A 162 -10.73 -0.96 -20.21
CA PHE A 162 -11.47 -1.25 -19.00
C PHE A 162 -10.91 -2.48 -18.33
N SER A 163 -11.10 -2.56 -17.01
CA SER A 163 -10.76 -3.73 -16.23
C SER A 163 -11.89 -4.05 -15.27
N ARG A 164 -12.21 -5.33 -15.10
CA ARG A 164 -13.30 -5.80 -14.27
C ARG A 164 -12.78 -6.73 -13.19
N CYS A 165 -13.33 -6.62 -11.99
CA CYS A 165 -13.08 -7.59 -10.94
C CYS A 165 -13.98 -8.82 -11.14
N PRO A 166 -13.45 -10.06 -11.24
CA PRO A 166 -14.27 -11.25 -11.45
C PRO A 166 -15.21 -11.57 -10.28
N ARG A 167 -14.93 -11.05 -9.07
CA ARG A 167 -15.75 -11.28 -7.88
C ARG A 167 -16.84 -10.23 -7.69
N CYS A 168 -16.48 -8.95 -7.60
CA CYS A 168 -17.45 -7.89 -7.31
C CYS A 168 -17.99 -7.18 -8.56
N GLN A 169 -17.54 -7.57 -9.76
CA GLN A 169 -17.97 -7.04 -11.04
C GLN A 169 -17.73 -5.53 -11.23
N LYS A 170 -17.04 -4.87 -10.30
CA LYS A 170 -16.69 -3.46 -10.41
C LYS A 170 -15.77 -3.22 -11.60
N VAL A 171 -16.13 -2.24 -12.43
CA VAL A 171 -15.37 -1.80 -13.60
C VAL A 171 -14.44 -0.64 -13.21
N PHE A 172 -13.22 -0.67 -13.74
CA PHE A 172 -12.15 0.30 -13.53
C PHE A 172 -11.65 0.81 -14.89
N TRP A 173 -11.31 2.09 -14.98
CA TRP A 173 -10.80 2.75 -16.18
C TRP A 173 -9.87 3.92 -15.79
N PRO A 174 -8.98 4.39 -16.69
CA PRO A 174 -8.01 5.45 -16.40
C PRO A 174 -8.65 6.85 -16.46
N GLY A 175 -9.54 7.16 -15.52
CA GLY A 175 -10.13 8.51 -15.36
C GLY A 175 -9.27 9.46 -14.50
N THR A 176 -9.81 10.63 -14.14
CA THR A 176 -9.11 11.65 -13.32
C THR A 176 -8.54 11.12 -11.99
N HIS A 177 -9.21 10.15 -11.36
CA HIS A 177 -8.72 9.50 -10.15
C HIS A 177 -7.44 8.68 -10.40
N TYR A 178 -7.34 8.03 -11.55
CA TYR A 178 -6.16 7.28 -11.95
C TYR A 178 -4.96 8.21 -12.09
N GLU A 179 -5.14 9.36 -12.76
CA GLU A 179 -4.08 10.37 -12.92
C GLU A 179 -3.61 10.93 -11.58
N ARG A 180 -4.53 11.24 -10.66
CA ARG A 180 -4.18 11.69 -9.31
C ARG A 180 -3.36 10.63 -8.56
N MET A 181 -3.81 9.37 -8.58
CA MET A 181 -3.09 8.28 -7.92
C MET A 181 -1.70 8.06 -8.53
N ARG A 182 -1.57 8.19 -9.85
CA ARG A 182 -0.27 8.16 -10.52
C ARG A 182 0.66 9.28 -10.06
N GLY A 183 0.16 10.52 -9.97
CA GLY A 183 0.95 11.65 -9.47
C GLY A 183 1.53 11.39 -8.07
N LEU A 184 0.71 10.83 -7.18
CA LEU A 184 1.13 10.46 -5.82
C LEU A 184 2.15 9.31 -5.79
N ILE A 185 2.00 8.31 -6.67
CA ILE A 185 2.99 7.23 -6.81
C ILE A 185 4.34 7.80 -7.25
N GLU A 186 4.34 8.72 -8.22
CA GLU A 186 5.57 9.37 -8.69
C GLU A 186 6.22 10.24 -7.61
N GLU A 187 5.44 10.90 -6.76
CA GLU A 187 5.96 11.60 -5.58
C GLU A 187 6.63 10.64 -4.60
N VAL A 188 5.97 9.52 -4.27
CA VAL A 188 6.53 8.48 -3.40
C VAL A 188 7.82 7.90 -3.98
N LYS A 189 7.88 7.61 -5.29
CA LYS A 189 9.11 7.15 -5.96
C LYS A 189 10.25 8.15 -5.75
N ARG A 190 10.01 9.44 -6.06
CA ARG A 190 11.02 10.50 -5.91
C ARG A 190 11.54 10.64 -4.49
N GLU A 191 10.66 10.62 -3.49
CA GLU A 191 11.06 10.74 -2.09
C GLU A 191 11.85 9.53 -1.59
N ILE A 192 11.54 8.32 -2.04
CA ILE A 192 12.28 7.11 -1.67
C ILE A 192 13.68 7.11 -2.30
N GLU A 193 13.80 7.60 -3.54
CA GLU A 193 15.10 7.76 -4.23
C GLU A 193 15.94 8.90 -3.67
N GLY A 194 15.30 9.99 -3.21
CA GLY A 194 15.96 11.17 -2.64
C GLY A 194 16.59 10.92 -1.28
N ASP A 195 15.88 10.23 -0.38
CA ASP A 195 16.37 9.90 0.98
C ASP A 195 17.58 8.95 0.97
N GLY A 196 17.81 8.22 -0.13
CA GLY A 196 18.97 7.35 -0.31
C GLY A 196 20.31 8.08 -0.54
N ARG A 197 20.29 9.41 -0.75
CA ARG A 197 21.51 10.20 -1.04
C ARG A 197 22.12 10.89 0.19
N GLU A 198 21.45 10.88 1.35
CA GLU A 198 21.95 11.59 2.55
C GLU A 198 22.89 10.77 3.45
N THR A 199 23.12 9.48 3.17
CA THR A 199 23.98 8.61 4.00
C THR A 199 25.45 8.49 3.56
N GLU A 200 25.88 9.12 2.46
CA GLU A 200 27.27 9.00 1.95
C GLU A 200 28.15 10.23 2.26
N GLY A 201 27.94 10.91 3.39
CA GLY A 201 28.52 12.24 3.62
C GLY A 201 29.06 12.57 5.02
N LYS A 202 29.67 11.64 5.75
CA LYS A 202 30.59 12.02 6.87
C LYS A 202 31.50 10.87 7.31
N GLY A 203 32.58 10.62 6.56
CA GLY A 203 33.73 9.89 7.09
C GLY A 203 34.44 10.76 8.15
N PRO A 204 34.87 10.22 9.30
CA PRO A 204 35.63 10.99 10.28
C PRO A 204 37.01 11.32 9.70
N SER A 205 37.27 12.61 9.50
CA SER A 205 38.62 13.14 9.34
C SER A 205 39.41 12.87 10.62
N GLY A 206 40.26 11.85 10.60
CA GLY A 206 41.23 11.60 11.66
C GLY A 206 42.33 12.68 11.68
N PRO A 207 42.97 12.94 12.84
CA PRO A 207 44.02 13.92 12.93
C PRO A 207 45.36 13.34 12.45
N THR A 208 45.92 13.92 11.41
CA THR A 208 47.38 14.04 11.19
C THR A 208 47.75 15.44 11.68
N GLY A 209 48.72 15.69 12.55
CA GLY A 209 49.89 14.97 13.03
C GLY A 209 50.84 16.07 13.51
#